data_AF-F0Y3M6-F1
#
_entry.id   AF-F0Y3M6-F1
#
_cell.length_a   1.000
_cell.length_b   1.000
_cell.length_c   1.000
_cell.angle_alpha   90.00
_cell.angle_beta   90.00
_cell.angle_gamma   90.00
#
_symmetry.space_group_name_H-M   'P 1'
#
loop_
_entity.id
_entity.type
_entity.pdbx_description
1 polymer ?
#
loop_
_entity_poly.entity_id
_entity_poly.type
_entity_poly.pdbx_seq_one_letter_code
_entity_poly.pdbx_strand_id
1 'polypeptide(L)'
;MSANDDTLKLLSTIEERVCVVTVVGLYRSGKSSLLNWLRDPEKPGGFAVGHGVSRCTKGIWVWGRPAAITLEDGSSAALLLLDTEGLGGLGVDGSYDATIFSLAALLASTLAYNSLGALDEHAISNLGFVARLS
;
A
#
# COMPACT_ATOMS: atom_id res chain seq x y z
N MET A 1 2.54 -4.16 15.57
CA MET A 1 3.04 -4.54 14.23
C MET A 1 4.57 -4.59 14.30
N SER A 2 5.23 -5.57 13.71
CA SER A 2 6.70 -5.66 13.65
C SER A 2 7.16 -5.57 12.19
N ALA A 3 8.28 -4.90 11.94
CA ALA A 3 8.90 -4.86 10.62
C ALA A 3 9.77 -6.11 10.39
N ASN A 4 9.87 -6.54 9.14
CA ASN A 4 10.74 -7.64 8.75
C ASN A 4 12.19 -7.14 8.56
N ASP A 5 13.16 -7.83 9.17
CA ASP A 5 14.57 -7.40 9.16
C ASP A 5 15.19 -7.36 7.76
N ASP A 6 14.80 -8.25 6.84
CA ASP A 6 15.31 -8.25 5.47
C ASP A 6 14.74 -7.07 4.68
N THR A 7 13.48 -6.69 4.94
CA THR A 7 12.91 -5.45 4.42
C THR A 7 13.66 -4.24 4.96
N LEU A 8 13.95 -4.19 6.26
CA LEU A 8 14.71 -3.08 6.85
C LEU A 8 16.11 -2.96 6.26
N LYS A 9 16.80 -4.09 6.04
CA LYS A 9 18.10 -4.12 5.36
C LYS A 9 17.99 -3.59 3.94
N LEU A 10 17.00 -4.05 3.16
CA LEU A 10 16.77 -3.56 1.80
C LEU A 10 16.51 -2.05 1.78
N LEU A 11 15.68 -1.54 2.70
CA LEU A 11 15.40 -0.11 2.78
C LEU A 11 16.65 0.68 3.19
N SER A 12 17.52 0.12 4.03
CA SER A 12 18.77 0.77 4.43
C SER A 12 19.82 0.87 3.32
N THR A 13 19.66 0.12 2.22
CA THR A 13 20.56 0.23 1.06
C THR A 13 20.17 1.35 0.10
N ILE A 14 19.05 2.05 0.34
CA ILE A 14 18.59 3.13 -0.54
C ILE A 14 19.24 4.43 -0.07
N GLU A 15 20.09 5.01 -0.92
CA GLU A 15 20.77 6.28 -0.64
C GLU A 15 20.07 7.47 -1.32
N GLU A 16 19.25 7.20 -2.33
CA GLU A 16 18.48 8.19 -3.06
C GLU A 16 17.22 8.64 -2.31
N ARG A 17 16.56 9.68 -2.84
CA ARG A 17 15.22 10.04 -2.41
C ARG A 17 14.27 8.87 -2.60
N VAL A 18 13.38 8.64 -1.64
CA VAL A 18 12.38 7.57 -1.71
C VAL A 18 11.03 8.16 -2.07
N CYS A 19 10.37 7.59 -3.08
CA CYS A 19 8.97 7.86 -3.41
C CYS A 19 8.14 6.62 -3.12
N VAL A 20 7.12 6.75 -2.29
CA VAL A 20 6.30 5.63 -1.85
C VAL A 20 4.89 5.77 -2.42
N VAL A 21 4.47 4.80 -3.24
CA VAL A 21 3.10 4.66 -3.70
C VAL A 21 2.42 3.55 -2.91
N THR A 22 1.37 3.89 -2.19
CA THR A 22 0.65 2.95 -1.31
C THR A 22 -0.79 2.81 -1.77
N VAL A 23 -1.28 1.58 -1.92
CA VAL A 23 -2.69 1.32 -2.24
C VAL A 23 -3.42 0.77 -1.01
N VAL A 24 -4.43 1.50 -0.56
CA VAL A 24 -5.30 1.14 0.58
C VAL A 24 -6.74 0.92 0.13
N GLY A 25 -7.57 0.32 0.98
CA GLY A 25 -8.99 0.12 0.70
C GLY A 25 -9.51 -1.23 1.17
N LEU A 26 -10.80 -1.47 0.92
CA LEU A 26 -11.51 -2.64 1.42
C LEU A 26 -10.83 -3.96 1.04
N TYR A 27 -11.03 -4.99 1.85
CA TYR A 27 -10.65 -6.35 1.49
C TYR A 27 -11.30 -6.75 0.16
N ARG A 28 -10.54 -7.50 -0.66
CA ARG A 28 -10.98 -8.02 -1.97
C ARG A 28 -11.38 -6.95 -3.00
N SER A 29 -10.87 -5.73 -2.90
CA SER A 29 -11.11 -4.68 -3.90
C SER A 29 -10.15 -4.69 -5.11
N GLY A 30 -9.17 -5.61 -5.15
CA GLY A 30 -8.23 -5.72 -6.27
C GLY A 30 -6.94 -4.89 -6.14
N LYS A 31 -6.58 -4.44 -4.93
CA LYS A 31 -5.37 -3.62 -4.66
C LYS A 31 -4.07 -4.25 -5.19
N SER A 32 -3.80 -5.50 -4.83
CA SER A 32 -2.61 -6.22 -5.28
C SER A 32 -2.56 -6.39 -6.81
N SER A 33 -3.73 -6.56 -7.45
CA SER A 33 -3.83 -6.60 -8.92
C SER A 33 -3.52 -5.25 -9.55
N LEU A 34 -4.05 -4.16 -9.00
CA LEU A 34 -3.74 -2.80 -9.45
C LEU A 34 -2.25 -2.50 -9.35
N LEU A 35 -1.61 -2.86 -8.23
CA LEU A 35 -0.18 -2.68 -8.05
C LEU A 35 0.66 -3.49 -9.02
N ASN A 36 0.27 -4.74 -9.29
CA ASN A 36 0.95 -5.58 -10.28
C ASN A 36 0.88 -4.96 -11.69
N TRP A 37 -0.24 -4.29 -12.03
CA TRP A 37 -0.40 -3.58 -13.30
C TRP A 37 0.39 -2.27 -13.35
N LEU A 38 0.37 -1.47 -12.28
CA LEU A 38 1.15 -0.22 -12.18
C LEU A 38 2.65 -0.48 -12.28
N ARG A 39 3.09 -1.62 -11.75
CA ARG A 39 4.48 -2.05 -11.81
C ARG A 39 4.96 -2.34 -13.23
N ASP A 40 4.22 -3.19 -13.93
CA ASP A 40 4.55 -3.63 -15.28
C ASP A 40 3.25 -4.05 -15.98
N PRO A 41 2.67 -3.16 -16.80
CA PRO A 41 1.43 -3.46 -17.53
C PRO A 41 1.56 -4.65 -18.49
N GLU A 42 2.76 -4.95 -18.98
CA GLU A 42 3.00 -6.05 -19.92
C GLU A 42 3.25 -7.38 -19.20
N LYS A 43 3.71 -7.36 -17.95
CA LYS A 43 3.93 -8.55 -17.11
C LYS A 43 3.30 -8.39 -15.73
N PRO A 44 1.95 -8.41 -15.62
CA PRO A 44 1.29 -8.30 -14.33
C PRO A 44 1.61 -9.52 -13.44
N GLY A 45 2.37 -9.28 -12.37
CA GLY A 45 2.80 -10.30 -11.40
C GLY A 45 3.65 -9.67 -10.30
N GLY A 46 3.86 -10.40 -9.18
CA GLY A 46 4.64 -9.89 -8.05
C GLY A 46 3.95 -10.11 -6.71
N PHE A 47 2.97 -9.26 -6.38
CA PHE A 47 2.13 -9.48 -5.21
C PHE A 47 1.25 -10.71 -5.40
N ALA A 48 1.12 -11.52 -4.35
CA ALA A 48 0.27 -12.70 -4.37
C ALA A 48 -1.20 -12.29 -4.48
N VAL A 49 -1.89 -12.79 -5.51
CA VAL A 49 -3.33 -12.57 -5.72
C VAL A 49 -4.05 -13.90 -5.49
N GLY A 50 -4.84 -13.99 -4.41
CA GLY A 50 -5.63 -15.19 -4.11
C GLY A 50 -7.11 -15.00 -4.46
N HIS A 51 -7.77 -16.09 -4.89
CA HIS A 51 -9.19 -16.13 -5.25
C HIS A 51 -10.11 -16.58 -4.09
N GLY A 52 -9.53 -16.89 -2.91
CA GLY A 52 -10.24 -17.43 -1.75
C GLY A 52 -10.92 -16.39 -0.85
N VAL A 53 -11.66 -16.87 0.16
CA VAL A 53 -12.42 -16.02 1.11
C VAL A 53 -11.52 -15.42 2.21
N SER A 54 -10.34 -15.99 2.46
CA SER A 54 -9.39 -15.47 3.45
C SER A 54 -8.58 -14.27 2.92
N ARG A 55 -8.30 -13.29 3.79
CA ARG A 55 -7.43 -12.14 3.49
C ARG A 55 -6.08 -12.65 2.92
N CYS A 56 -5.73 -12.24 1.71
CA CYS A 56 -4.50 -12.68 1.04
C CYS A 56 -3.27 -11.90 1.53
N THR A 57 -3.42 -10.60 1.76
CA THR A 57 -2.38 -9.72 2.30
C THR A 57 -2.63 -9.48 3.79
N LYS A 58 -1.64 -9.72 4.65
CA LYS A 58 -1.67 -9.40 6.08
C LYS A 58 -0.59 -8.37 6.44
N GLY A 59 -0.96 -7.25 7.05
CA GLY A 59 -0.03 -6.14 7.29
C GLY A 59 0.23 -5.27 6.05
N ILE A 60 1.44 -4.72 5.95
CA ILE A 60 1.89 -3.89 4.82
C ILE A 60 3.06 -4.58 4.15
N TRP A 61 3.02 -4.71 2.82
CA TRP A 61 4.00 -5.42 2.03
C TRP A 61 4.70 -4.48 1.07
N VAL A 62 6.04 -4.48 1.10
CA VAL A 62 6.87 -3.80 0.11
C VAL A 62 7.06 -4.73 -1.08
N TRP A 63 6.85 -4.21 -2.29
CA TRP A 63 7.17 -4.97 -3.48
C TRP A 63 8.68 -5.04 -3.75
N GLY A 64 9.18 -6.27 -3.93
CA GLY A 64 10.43 -6.53 -4.64
C GLY A 64 11.62 -5.66 -4.23
N ARG A 65 12.34 -5.14 -5.24
CA ARG A 65 13.40 -4.15 -5.06
C ARG A 65 12.89 -2.77 -5.50
N PRO A 66 13.39 -1.68 -4.90
CA PRO A 66 13.05 -0.33 -5.33
C PRO A 66 13.35 -0.14 -6.82
N ALA A 67 12.43 0.49 -7.55
CA ALA A 67 12.63 0.81 -8.96
C ALA A 67 13.18 2.23 -9.09
N ALA A 68 14.20 2.44 -9.93
CA ALA A 68 14.69 3.79 -10.20
C ALA A 68 13.67 4.56 -11.05
N ILE A 69 13.36 5.79 -10.63
CA ILE A 69 12.49 6.73 -11.36
C ILE A 69 13.17 8.09 -11.48
N THR A 70 12.82 8.84 -12.53
CA THR A 70 13.21 10.24 -12.68
C THR A 70 12.01 11.11 -12.32
N LEU A 71 12.21 12.05 -11.39
CA LEU A 71 11.21 13.02 -10.98
C LEU A 71 11.07 14.15 -12.01
N GLU A 72 10.01 14.95 -11.91
CA GLU A 72 9.74 16.07 -12.82
C GLU A 72 10.86 17.11 -12.84
N ASP A 73 11.57 17.27 -11.72
CA ASP A 73 12.74 18.17 -11.60
C ASP A 73 14.04 17.59 -12.18
N GLY A 74 13.98 16.38 -12.75
CA GLY A 74 15.12 15.68 -13.35
C GLY A 74 15.98 14.90 -12.35
N SER A 75 15.67 14.92 -11.05
CA SER A 75 16.40 14.14 -10.05
C SER A 75 16.00 12.66 -10.04
N SER A 76 16.90 11.79 -9.58
CA SER A 76 16.64 10.35 -9.42
C SER A 76 16.02 10.05 -8.06
N ALA A 77 15.07 9.11 -8.04
CA ALA A 77 14.47 8.59 -6.82
C ALA A 77 14.22 7.08 -6.91
N ALA A 78 14.13 6.43 -5.76
CA ALA A 78 13.75 5.05 -5.61
C ALA A 78 12.23 4.95 -5.35
N LEU A 79 11.50 4.32 -6.27
CA LEU A 79 10.08 4.03 -6.15
C LEU A 79 9.85 2.75 -5.34
N LEU A 80 9.05 2.86 -4.29
CA LEU A 80 8.51 1.76 -3.52
C LEU A 80 7.01 1.63 -3.74
N LEU A 81 6.56 0.39 -3.97
CA LEU A 81 5.14 0.06 -4.04
C LEU A 81 4.73 -0.69 -2.78
N LEU A 82 3.74 -0.16 -2.07
CA LEU A 82 3.21 -0.78 -0.85
C LEU A 82 1.79 -1.32 -1.08
N ASP A 83 1.61 -2.63 -0.90
CA ASP A 83 0.30 -3.28 -0.83
C ASP A 83 -0.12 -3.43 0.62
N THR A 84 -1.36 -3.05 0.94
CA THR A 84 -1.87 -3.16 2.31
C THR A 84 -2.90 -4.26 2.45
N GLU A 85 -2.97 -4.80 3.65
CA GLU A 85 -4.12 -5.59 4.08
C GLU A 85 -5.42 -4.81 3.84
N GLY A 86 -6.46 -5.55 3.44
CA GLY A 86 -7.75 -4.96 3.19
C GLY A 86 -8.54 -4.68 4.45
N LEU A 87 -9.11 -3.49 4.52
CA LEU A 87 -9.94 -3.03 5.64
C LEU A 87 -11.30 -3.75 5.63
N GLY A 88 -11.91 -3.94 6.80
CA GLY A 88 -13.31 -4.37 6.94
C GLY A 88 -13.58 -5.87 6.77
N GLY A 89 -12.54 -6.72 6.76
CA GLY A 89 -12.74 -8.17 6.74
C GLY A 89 -13.26 -8.72 8.08
N LEU A 90 -14.12 -9.74 8.01
CA LEU A 90 -14.78 -10.36 9.17
C LEU A 90 -13.80 -10.79 10.27
N GLY A 91 -14.10 -10.47 11.53
CA GLY A 91 -13.35 -10.93 12.71
C GLY A 91 -12.10 -10.12 13.07
N VAL A 92 -11.97 -8.89 12.57
CA VAL A 92 -10.84 -8.01 12.88
C VAL A 92 -11.33 -6.75 13.61
N ASP A 93 -10.54 -6.33 14.60
CA ASP A 93 -10.79 -5.12 15.38
C ASP A 93 -10.60 -3.88 14.50
N GLY A 94 -11.54 -2.93 14.58
CA GLY A 94 -11.44 -1.65 13.87
C GLY A 94 -10.17 -0.86 14.24
N SER A 95 -9.61 -1.10 15.44
CA SER A 95 -8.32 -0.51 15.86
C SER A 95 -7.13 -0.99 15.01
N TYR A 96 -7.17 -2.25 14.54
CA TYR A 96 -6.14 -2.82 13.69
C TYR A 96 -6.21 -2.23 12.28
N ASP A 97 -7.41 -2.16 11.72
CA ASP A 97 -7.63 -1.56 10.39
C ASP A 97 -7.21 -0.08 10.38
N ALA A 98 -7.51 0.67 11.45
CA ALA A 98 -7.04 2.03 11.63
C ALA A 98 -5.49 2.09 11.69
N THR A 99 -4.85 1.15 12.39
CA THR A 99 -3.38 1.09 12.48
C THR A 99 -2.75 0.85 11.11
N ILE A 100 -3.26 -0.11 10.34
CA ILE A 100 -2.78 -0.39 8.97
C ILE A 100 -2.93 0.85 8.10
N PHE A 101 -4.11 1.48 8.15
CA PHE A 101 -4.42 2.64 7.32
C PHE A 101 -3.56 3.87 7.68
N SER A 102 -3.45 4.19 8.98
CA SER A 102 -2.62 5.31 9.45
C SER A 102 -1.15 5.12 9.10
N LEU A 103 -0.58 3.92 9.31
CA LEU A 103 0.80 3.67 8.95
C LEU A 103 1.03 3.71 7.44
N ALA A 104 0.11 3.15 6.65
CA ALA A 104 0.15 3.20 5.20
C ALA A 104 0.14 4.65 4.67
N ALA A 105 -0.67 5.51 5.26
CA ALA A 105 -0.74 6.93 4.91
C ALA A 105 0.51 7.70 5.33
N LEU A 106 1.03 7.47 6.53
CA LEU A 106 2.26 8.13 7.01
C LEU A 106 3.49 7.75 6.18
N LEU A 107 3.52 6.53 5.64
CA LEU A 107 4.61 6.06 4.78
C LEU A 107 4.47 6.53 3.33
N ALA A 108 3.26 6.89 2.89
CA ALA A 108 2.99 7.19 1.48
C ALA A 108 3.47 8.59 1.08
N SER A 109 4.17 8.68 -0.04
CA SER A 109 4.28 9.93 -0.80
C SER A 109 3.00 10.15 -1.62
N THR A 110 2.42 9.05 -2.12
CA THR A 110 1.14 9.04 -2.85
C THR A 110 0.27 7.90 -2.30
N LEU A 111 -0.90 8.24 -1.78
CA LEU A 111 -1.88 7.28 -1.28
C LEU A 111 -3.03 7.11 -2.28
N ALA A 112 -3.19 5.91 -2.81
CA ALA A 112 -4.31 5.54 -3.66
C ALA A 112 -5.36 4.78 -2.86
N TYR A 113 -6.54 5.37 -2.70
CA TYR A 113 -7.68 4.72 -2.06
C TYR A 113 -8.51 3.94 -3.08
N ASN A 114 -8.46 2.61 -3.01
CA ASN A 114 -9.17 1.71 -3.90
C ASN A 114 -10.58 1.40 -3.36
N SER A 115 -11.57 2.12 -3.87
CA SER A 115 -13.00 1.93 -3.56
C SER A 115 -13.67 1.01 -4.58
N LEU A 116 -14.62 0.19 -4.12
CA LEU A 116 -15.48 -0.62 -4.98
C LEU A 116 -16.84 0.07 -5.11
N GLY A 117 -17.20 0.53 -6.31
CA GLY A 117 -18.43 1.28 -6.54
C GLY A 117 -18.30 2.75 -6.13
N ALA A 118 -19.41 3.36 -5.72
CA ALA A 118 -19.41 4.76 -5.29
C ALA A 118 -18.61 4.95 -3.99
N LEU A 119 -18.05 6.14 -3.82
CA LEU A 119 -17.45 6.53 -2.53
C LEU A 119 -18.58 6.61 -1.49
N ASP A 120 -18.43 5.84 -0.42
CA ASP A 120 -19.37 5.84 0.70
C ASP A 120 -18.84 6.68 1.88
N GLU A 121 -19.71 6.93 2.87
CA GLU A 121 -19.37 7.72 4.05
C GLU A 121 -18.26 7.08 4.88
N HIS A 122 -18.15 5.74 4.85
CA HIS A 122 -17.08 5.01 5.53
C HIS A 122 -15.70 5.31 4.92
N ALA A 123 -15.59 5.33 3.59
CA ALA A 123 -14.36 5.71 2.89
C ALA A 123 -13.94 7.14 3.25
N ILE A 124 -14.89 8.08 3.26
CA ILE A 124 -14.66 9.48 3.62
C ILE A 124 -14.23 9.61 5.08
N SER A 125 -14.89 8.89 6.00
CA SER A 125 -14.56 8.91 7.43
C SER A 125 -13.16 8.38 7.71
N ASN A 126 -12.77 7.26 7.09
CA ASN A 126 -11.42 6.69 7.21
C ASN A 126 -10.34 7.66 6.70
N LEU A 127 -10.56 8.26 5.52
CA LEU A 127 -9.67 9.29 4.98
C LEU A 127 -9.59 10.52 5.89
N GLY A 128 -10.74 10.98 6.41
CA GLY A 128 -10.82 12.13 7.32
C GLY A 128 -10.11 11.91 8.65
N PHE A 129 -10.09 10.68 9.17
CA PHE A 129 -9.31 10.34 10.36
C PHE A 129 -7.80 10.51 10.12
N VAL A 130 -7.30 10.08 8.97
CA VAL A 130 -5.87 10.21 8.62
C VAL A 130 -5.44 11.63 8.33
N ALA A 131 -6.28 12.42 7.65
CA ALA A 131 -5.98 13.83 7.39
C ALA A 131 -5.82 14.66 8.68
N ARG A 132 -6.30 14.15 9.82
CA ARG A 132 -6.12 14.77 11.15
C ARG A 132 -4.86 14.31 11.89
N LEU A 133 -4.17 13.30 11.37
CA LEU A 133 -2.90 12.80 11.91
C LEU A 133 -1.67 13.50 11.30
N SER A 134 -1.85 14.25 10.21
CA SER A 134 -0.82 15.00 9.48
C SER A 134 -0.74 16.46 9.90
#